data_AF-A0A3D2GBA9-F1
#
_entry.id   AF-A0A3D2GBA9-F1
#
_cell.length_a   1.000
_cell.length_b   1.000
_cell.length_c   1.000
_cell.angle_alpha   90.00
_cell.angle_beta   90.00
_cell.angle_gamma   90.00
#
_symmetry.space_group_name_H-M   'P 1'
#
loop_
_entity.id
_entity.type
_entity.pdbx_description
1 polymer ?
#
loop_
_entity_poly.entity_id
_entity_poly.type
_entity_poly.pdbx_seq_one_letter_code
_entity_poly.pdbx_strand_id
1 'polypeptide(L)'
;MQDNPFYTSQNVNVLISKKEMSYYQKQYIATMVFREGRLHYKAFIDELNRHMKTDFTIPLPVKDDESIDWEYMESYMKFIEENGKRIINTLM
;
A
#
# COMPACT_ATOMS: atom_id res chain seq x y z
N MET A 1 7.49 -5.71 -3.40
CA MET A 1 6.51 -6.41 -4.27
C MET A 1 6.87 -7.88 -4.26
N GLN A 2 5.95 -8.78 -4.63
CA GLN A 2 6.26 -10.19 -4.77
C GLN A 2 6.49 -10.50 -6.25
N ASP A 3 7.75 -10.43 -6.65
CA ASP A 3 8.16 -10.52 -8.06
C ASP A 3 8.58 -11.95 -8.44
N ASN A 4 8.65 -12.87 -7.46
CA ASN A 4 9.00 -14.27 -7.66
C ASN A 4 7.78 -15.19 -7.50
N PRO A 5 7.76 -16.38 -8.13
CA PRO A 5 6.74 -17.38 -7.88
C PRO A 5 6.64 -17.71 -6.39
N PHE A 6 5.40 -17.78 -5.88
CA PHE A 6 5.13 -18.03 -4.47
C PHE A 6 3.85 -18.84 -4.30
N TYR A 7 3.72 -19.44 -3.12
CA TYR A 7 2.49 -20.09 -2.66
C TYR A 7 2.10 -19.47 -1.31
N THR A 8 0.80 -19.31 -1.05
CA THR A 8 0.29 -18.74 0.19
C THR A 8 -0.64 -19.71 0.92
N SER A 9 -0.60 -19.67 2.25
CA SER A 9 -1.55 -20.38 3.10
C SER A 9 -2.93 -19.69 3.13
N GLN A 10 -3.87 -20.24 3.91
CA GLN A 10 -5.30 -19.89 3.88
C GLN A 10 -5.63 -18.45 4.32
N ASN A 11 -4.83 -17.84 5.20
CA ASN A 11 -5.12 -16.51 5.77
C ASN A 11 -4.38 -15.36 5.07
N VAL A 12 -4.10 -15.51 3.77
CA VAL A 12 -3.41 -14.49 2.96
C VAL A 12 -4.29 -14.11 1.78
N ASN A 13 -4.57 -12.82 1.65
CA ASN A 13 -5.22 -12.27 0.47
C ASN A 13 -4.16 -11.67 -0.48
N VAL A 14 -4.20 -12.09 -1.74
CA VAL A 14 -3.33 -11.55 -2.79
C VAL A 14 -4.05 -10.42 -3.50
N LEU A 15 -3.44 -9.23 -3.48
CA LEU A 15 -3.94 -8.08 -4.23
C LEU A 15 -3.28 -8.04 -5.60
N ILE A 16 -4.10 -8.14 -6.64
CA ILE A 16 -3.67 -8.02 -8.04
C ILE A 16 -4.22 -6.70 -8.57
N SER A 17 -3.34 -5.85 -9.09
CA SER A 17 -3.75 -4.59 -9.68
C SER A 17 -4.62 -4.83 -10.92
N LYS A 18 -5.72 -4.08 -11.03
CA LYS A 18 -6.59 -4.10 -12.22
C LYS A 18 -6.05 -3.25 -13.38
N LYS A 19 -5.04 -2.43 -13.12
CA LYS A 19 -4.36 -1.55 -14.09
C LYS A 19 -2.86 -1.65 -13.94
N GLU A 20 -2.12 -1.21 -14.96
CA GLU A 20 -0.68 -1.02 -14.82
C GLU A 20 -0.39 0.03 -13.74
N MET A 21 0.57 -0.28 -12.87
CA MET A 21 0.97 0.58 -11.76
C MET A 21 2.48 0.45 -11.54
N SER A 22 3.12 1.58 -11.24
CA SER A 22 4.54 1.59 -10.91
C SER A 22 4.80 0.93 -9.55
N TYR A 23 6.05 0.53 -9.32
CA TYR A 23 6.48 -0.03 -8.04
C TYR A 23 6.14 0.91 -6.87
N TYR A 24 6.41 2.21 -7.03
CA TYR A 24 6.16 3.24 -6.03
C TYR A 24 4.67 3.44 -5.74
N GLN A 25 3.82 3.47 -6.78
CA GLN A 25 2.37 3.55 -6.58
C GLN A 25 1.83 2.34 -5.82
N LYS A 26 2.30 1.13 -6.16
CA LYS A 26 1.92 -0.09 -5.43
C LYS A 26 2.39 -0.03 -3.97
N GLN A 27 3.58 0.51 -3.69
CA GLN A 27 4.06 0.69 -2.31
C GLN A 27 3.21 1.70 -1.52
N TYR A 28 2.77 2.79 -2.16
CA TYR A 28 1.87 3.75 -1.53
C TYR A 28 0.57 3.07 -1.10
N ILE A 29 -0.09 2.35 -2.01
CA ILE A 29 -1.32 1.59 -1.70
C ILE A 29 -1.07 0.58 -0.59
N ALA A 30 0.02 -0.20 -0.66
CA ALA A 30 0.35 -1.17 0.39
C ALA A 30 0.50 -0.51 1.77
N THR A 31 1.11 0.68 1.81
CA THR A 31 1.25 1.48 3.03
C THR A 31 -0.10 1.92 3.59
N MET A 32 -1.01 2.36 2.72
CA MET A 32 -2.38 2.74 3.12
C MET A 32 -3.19 1.54 3.60
N VAL A 33 -3.14 0.41 2.91
CA VAL A 33 -3.78 -0.85 3.36
C VAL A 33 -3.25 -1.25 4.75
N PHE A 34 -1.94 -1.16 4.96
CA PHE A 34 -1.34 -1.48 6.26
C PHE A 34 -1.79 -0.51 7.35
N ARG A 35 -1.85 0.79 7.06
CA ARG A 35 -2.29 1.83 8.00
C ARG A 35 -3.75 1.64 8.40
N GLU A 36 -4.66 1.60 7.44
CA GLU A 36 -6.10 1.45 7.68
C GLU A 36 -6.42 0.09 8.31
N GLY A 37 -5.75 -0.97 7.84
CA GLY A 37 -5.84 -2.31 8.40
C GLY A 37 -5.52 -2.36 9.89
N ARG A 38 -4.47 -1.65 10.33
CA ARG A 38 -4.07 -1.60 11.75
C ARG A 38 -4.93 -0.68 12.60
N LEU A 39 -5.51 0.37 12.01
CA LEU A 39 -6.35 1.32 12.74
C LEU A 39 -7.70 0.72 13.09
N HIS A 40 -8.29 -0.02 12.15
CA HIS A 40 -9.69 -0.45 12.25
C HIS A 40 -9.88 -1.92 12.64
N TYR A 41 -8.88 -2.78 12.45
CA TYR A 41 -9.04 -4.23 12.61
C TYR A 41 -8.07 -4.81 13.64
N LYS A 42 -8.51 -5.85 14.34
CA LYS A 42 -7.73 -6.56 15.37
C LYS A 42 -7.81 -8.07 15.15
N ALA A 43 -6.66 -8.72 15.14
CA ALA A 43 -6.56 -10.18 15.02
C ALA A 43 -7.40 -10.89 16.11
N PHE A 44 -8.06 -11.99 15.73
CA PHE A 44 -8.90 -12.80 16.62
C PHE A 44 -10.14 -12.11 17.20
N ILE A 45 -10.43 -10.86 16.81
CA ILE A 45 -11.62 -10.12 17.23
C ILE A 45 -12.42 -9.72 16.00
N ASP A 46 -11.87 -8.78 15.24
CA ASP A 46 -12.46 -8.26 14.03
C ASP A 46 -11.38 -8.19 12.95
N GLU A 47 -11.23 -9.32 12.26
CA GLU A 47 -10.13 -9.55 11.33
C GLU A 47 -10.39 -8.89 9.99
N LEU A 48 -9.41 -8.12 9.52
CA LEU A 48 -9.43 -7.47 8.21
C LEU A 48 -9.82 -8.44 7.08
N ASN A 49 -9.39 -9.72 7.15
CA ASN A 49 -9.72 -10.74 6.14
C ASN A 49 -11.23 -10.91 5.90
N ARG A 50 -12.10 -10.66 6.90
CA ARG A 50 -13.56 -10.69 6.72
C ARG A 50 -14.08 -9.51 5.88
N HIS A 51 -13.39 -8.38 5.93
CA HIS A 51 -13.78 -7.11 5.32
C HIS A 51 -13.08 -6.82 3.99
N MET A 52 -11.92 -7.45 3.74
CA MET A 52 -11.07 -7.20 2.58
C MET A 52 -11.78 -7.29 1.22
N LYS A 53 -12.84 -8.10 1.13
CA LYS A 53 -13.56 -8.35 -0.13
C LYS A 53 -14.93 -7.64 -0.18
N THR A 54 -15.34 -6.95 0.87
CA THR A 54 -16.70 -6.42 1.03
C THR A 54 -16.71 -4.91 1.20
N ASP A 55 -16.08 -4.39 2.25
CA ASP A 55 -16.31 -3.05 2.79
C ASP A 55 -15.02 -2.36 3.24
N PHE A 56 -13.88 -3.04 3.17
CA PHE A 56 -12.59 -2.41 3.41
C PHE A 56 -12.27 -1.38 2.32
N THR A 57 -12.01 -0.15 2.74
CA THR A 57 -11.64 0.97 1.87
C THR A 57 -10.40 1.67 2.43
N ILE A 58 -9.68 2.36 1.54
CA ILE A 58 -8.52 3.17 1.91
C ILE A 58 -8.68 4.57 1.30
N PRO A 59 -8.26 5.64 2.00
CA PRO A 59 -8.23 6.96 1.40
C PRO A 59 -7.06 7.05 0.43
N LEU A 60 -7.30 7.69 -0.71
CA LEU A 60 -6.28 7.96 -1.73
C LEU A 60 -6.26 9.46 -2.03
N PRO A 61 -5.10 10.05 -2.34
CA PRO A 61 -5.00 11.40 -2.86
C PRO A 61 -5.78 11.55 -4.16
N VAL A 62 -6.45 12.69 -4.31
CA VAL A 62 -7.20 13.07 -5.51
C VAL A 62 -6.74 14.43 -6.00
N LYS A 63 -6.86 14.64 -7.30
CA LYS A 63 -6.68 15.94 -7.96
C LYS A 63 -7.95 16.78 -7.78
N ASP A 64 -7.91 18.03 -8.24
CA ASP A 64 -9.05 18.96 -8.18
C ASP A 64 -10.29 18.45 -8.95
N ASP A 65 -10.08 17.58 -9.95
CA ASP A 65 -11.13 16.93 -10.73
C ASP A 65 -11.66 15.63 -10.11
N GLU A 66 -11.32 15.37 -8.84
CA GLU A 66 -11.64 14.15 -8.07
C GLU A 66 -11.02 12.86 -8.62
N SER A 67 -10.19 12.95 -9.66
CA SER A 67 -9.44 11.79 -10.16
C SER A 67 -8.30 11.42 -9.20
N ILE A 68 -7.98 10.14 -9.10
CA ILE A 68 -6.90 9.67 -8.22
C ILE A 68 -5.55 10.24 -8.69
N ASP A 69 -4.81 10.84 -7.76
CA ASP A 69 -3.50 11.43 -8.04
C ASP A 69 -2.37 10.39 -7.97
N TRP A 70 -2.22 9.65 -9.06
CA TRP A 70 -1.17 8.64 -9.23
C TRP A 70 0.26 9.23 -9.27
N GLU A 71 0.40 10.47 -9.75
CA GLU A 71 1.69 11.16 -9.87
C GLU A 71 2.20 11.60 -8.50
N TYR A 72 1.29 12.10 -7.65
CA TYR A 72 1.60 12.40 -6.27
C TYR A 72 2.06 11.15 -5.51
N MET A 73 1.33 10.03 -5.61
CA MET A 73 1.71 8.78 -4.93
C MET A 73 3.13 8.35 -5.30
N GLU A 74 3.47 8.44 -6.59
CA GLU A 74 4.79 8.06 -7.08
C GLU A 74 5.88 9.00 -6.58
N SER A 75 5.70 10.30 -6.78
CA SER A 75 6.66 11.34 -6.38
C SER A 75 6.92 11.31 -4.88
N TYR A 76 5.86 11.13 -4.08
CA TYR A 76 5.96 11.03 -2.63
C TYR A 76 6.79 9.83 -2.19
N MET A 77 6.52 8.65 -2.74
CA MET A 77 7.27 7.43 -2.36
C MET A 77 8.73 7.50 -2.79
N LYS A 78 9.04 8.08 -3.96
CA LYS A 78 10.43 8.36 -4.38
C LYS A 78 11.14 9.28 -3.40
N PHE A 79 10.49 10.38 -3.02
CA PHE A 79 11.03 11.32 -2.03
C PHE A 79 11.32 10.64 -0.68
N ILE A 80 10.41 9.79 -0.19
CA ILE A 80 10.62 9.02 1.06
C ILE A 80 11.84 8.10 0.92
N GLU A 81 11.97 7.38 -0.19
CA GLU A 81 13.11 6.49 -0.44
C GLU A 81 14.44 7.26 -0.48
N GLU A 82 14.50 8.37 -1.22
CA GLU A 82 15.68 9.23 -1.33
C GLU A 82 16.10 9.80 0.02
N ASN A 83 15.14 10.26 0.83
CA ASN A 83 15.41 10.71 2.18
C ASN A 83 15.97 9.59 3.06
N GLY A 84 15.41 8.40 2.99
CA GLY A 84 15.92 7.23 3.70
C GLY A 84 17.38 6.94 3.34
N LYS A 85 17.70 6.93 2.03
CA LYS A 85 19.07 6.75 1.52
C LYS A 85 20.01 7.83 2.04
N ARG A 86 19.59 9.10 2.02
CA ARG A 86 20.39 10.22 2.53
C ARG A 86 20.70 10.08 4.02
N ILE A 87 19.72 9.69 4.84
CA ILE A 87 19.92 9.49 6.28
C ILE A 87 20.91 8.36 6.52
N ILE A 88 20.73 7.22 5.84
CA ILE A 88 21.64 6.07 5.93
C ILE A 88 23.07 6.47 5.57
N ASN A 89 23.27 7.22 4.48
CA ASN A 89 24.59 7.70 4.07
C ASN A 89 25.20 8.74 5.01
N THR A 90 24.40 9.41 5.83
CA THR A 90 24.90 10.37 6.83
C THR A 90 25.33 9.65 8.12
N LEU A 91 24.77 8.47 8.38
CA LEU A 91 25.03 7.66 9.57
C LEU A 91 26.16 6.64 9.39
N MET A 92 26.52 6.33 8.14
CA MET A 92 27.68 5.49 7.78
C MET A 92 28.92 6.35 7.52
#